data_AF-A0A060CDU3-F1
#
_entry.id   AF-A0A060CDU3-F1
#
_cell.length_a   1.000
_cell.length_b   1.000
_cell.length_c   1.000
_cell.angle_alpha   90.00
_cell.angle_beta   90.00
_cell.angle_gamma   90.00
#
_symmetry.space_group_name_H-M   'P 1'
#
loop_
_entity.id
_entity.type
_entity.pdbx_description
1 polymer ?
#
loop_
_entity_poly.entity_id
_entity_poly.type
_entity_poly.pdbx_seq_one_letter_code
_entity_poly.pdbx_strand_id
1 'polypeptide(L)'
;WYRQKHFTELRMAWDEYPGMLKALQDKNYAAGINRLVYHVFMHNPWMNRVPGMTLDGIGLYFQRNQTWWKPGRAWVAYAQRCQALLQQGRPVVDVAVFTGEEVPRRAVLPERLAAFPGIVEDGYDSFNRDALLRLASVRNGRIELPGGAS
;
A
#
# COMPACT_ATOMS: atom_id res chain seq x y z
N TRP A 1 -9.70 0.79 6.86
CA TRP A 1 -8.56 -0.09 6.51
C TRP A 1 -8.11 0.24 5.09
N TYR A 2 -6.83 0.57 4.90
CA TYR A 2 -6.25 0.80 3.57
C TYR A 2 -5.62 -0.51 3.07
N ARG A 3 -6.34 -1.19 2.16
CA ARG A 3 -5.90 -2.46 1.56
C ARG A 3 -5.17 -2.23 0.25
N GLN A 4 -4.06 -2.94 0.02
CA GLN A 4 -3.32 -2.88 -1.24
C GLN A 4 -2.92 -4.27 -1.73
N LYS A 5 -3.18 -4.53 -3.01
CA LYS A 5 -2.62 -5.65 -3.77
C LYS A 5 -1.12 -5.41 -3.95
N HIS A 6 -0.30 -6.34 -3.49
CA HIS A 6 1.14 -6.13 -3.35
C HIS A 6 1.96 -7.20 -4.07
N PHE A 7 3.17 -6.82 -4.49
CA PHE A 7 4.15 -7.68 -5.17
C PHE A 7 3.65 -8.27 -6.50
N THR A 8 2.79 -7.56 -7.21
CA THR A 8 2.46 -7.96 -8.59
C THR A 8 3.71 -7.81 -9.44
N GLU A 9 4.12 -8.89 -10.08
CA GLU A 9 5.33 -8.95 -10.87
C GLU A 9 4.98 -9.50 -12.25
N LEU A 10 5.31 -8.74 -13.30
CA LEU A 10 4.89 -9.07 -14.67
C LEU A 10 5.61 -10.31 -15.22
N ARG A 11 6.84 -10.53 -14.78
CA ARG A 11 7.69 -11.65 -15.20
C ARG A 11 8.55 -12.08 -14.03
N MET A 12 8.28 -13.26 -13.51
CA MET A 12 9.04 -13.86 -12.42
C MET A 12 10.28 -14.59 -12.94
N ALA A 13 11.34 -14.60 -12.14
CA ALA A 13 12.58 -15.32 -12.42
C ALA A 13 12.88 -16.44 -11.41
N TRP A 14 12.02 -16.65 -10.40
CA TRP A 14 12.20 -17.63 -9.30
C TRP A 14 13.38 -17.33 -8.38
N ASP A 15 13.90 -16.10 -8.38
CA ASP A 15 14.97 -15.64 -7.50
C ASP A 15 14.44 -14.81 -6.30
N GLU A 16 13.13 -14.65 -6.19
CA GLU A 16 12.48 -13.79 -5.22
C GLU A 16 12.32 -14.49 -3.87
N TYR A 17 12.68 -13.78 -2.79
CA TYR A 17 12.50 -14.24 -1.41
C TYR A 17 12.15 -13.07 -0.49
N PRO A 18 11.57 -13.31 0.70
CA PRO A 18 11.06 -12.25 1.57
C PRO A 18 12.05 -11.13 1.92
N GLY A 19 13.34 -11.44 1.99
CA GLY A 19 14.39 -10.46 2.28
C GLY A 19 14.46 -9.33 1.24
N MET A 20 14.30 -9.66 -0.05
CA MET A 20 14.25 -8.68 -1.15
C MET A 20 12.99 -7.80 -1.10
N LEU A 21 11.87 -8.39 -0.65
CA LEU A 21 10.56 -7.74 -0.72
C LEU A 21 10.31 -6.75 0.42
N LYS A 22 11.10 -6.83 1.51
CA LYS A 22 10.91 -6.03 2.71
C LYS A 22 10.95 -4.52 2.43
N ALA A 23 11.95 -4.04 1.70
CA ALA A 23 12.09 -2.61 1.44
C ALA A 23 10.90 -2.03 0.64
N LEU A 24 10.41 -2.79 -0.36
CA LEU A 24 9.22 -2.41 -1.13
C LEU A 24 7.97 -2.39 -0.25
N GLN A 25 7.81 -3.38 0.62
CA GLN A 25 6.70 -3.44 1.57
C GLN A 25 6.71 -2.23 2.52
N ASP A 26 7.86 -1.93 3.11
CA ASP A 26 8.02 -0.85 4.08
C ASP A 26 7.81 0.52 3.44
N LYS A 27 8.26 0.72 2.20
CA LYS A 27 7.97 1.93 1.43
C LYS A 27 6.47 2.17 1.29
N ASN A 28 5.69 1.12 1.02
CA ASN A 28 4.24 1.28 0.91
C ASN A 28 3.55 1.44 2.28
N TYR A 29 4.10 0.86 3.35
CA TYR A 29 3.66 1.18 4.71
C TYR A 29 3.86 2.66 5.05
N ALA A 30 5.01 3.23 4.66
CA ALA A 30 5.25 4.67 4.81
C ALA A 30 4.27 5.51 3.97
N ALA A 31 3.82 5.01 2.82
CA ALA A 31 2.76 5.63 2.01
C ALA A 31 1.34 5.47 2.59
N GLY A 32 1.18 4.86 3.77
CA GLY A 32 -0.08 4.84 4.51
C GLY A 32 -0.91 3.55 4.40
N ILE A 33 -0.43 2.51 3.71
CA ILE A 33 -1.17 1.23 3.72
C ILE A 33 -1.08 0.58 5.08
N ASN A 34 -2.12 -0.16 5.46
CA ASN A 34 -2.11 -0.88 6.72
C ASN A 34 -2.71 -2.27 6.65
N ARG A 35 -3.02 -2.78 5.45
CA ARG A 35 -3.44 -4.17 5.24
C ARG A 35 -3.03 -4.70 3.87
N LEU A 36 -1.97 -5.49 3.87
CA LEU A 36 -1.36 -6.14 2.72
C LEU A 36 -2.25 -7.27 2.17
N VAL A 37 -2.31 -7.36 0.85
CA VAL A 37 -2.89 -8.49 0.12
C VAL A 37 -1.81 -9.02 -0.84
N TYR A 38 -1.27 -10.21 -0.54
CA TYR A 38 -0.27 -10.85 -1.38
C TYR A 38 -0.88 -11.21 -2.74
N HIS A 39 -0.34 -10.61 -3.81
CA HIS A 39 -0.56 -11.09 -5.15
C HIS A 39 0.65 -11.93 -5.54
N VAL A 40 0.55 -13.24 -5.73
CA VAL A 40 -0.66 -14.07 -5.69
C VAL A 40 -0.38 -15.44 -5.08
N PHE A 41 -1.38 -16.01 -4.40
CA PHE A 41 -1.36 -17.42 -4.03
C PHE A 41 -2.09 -18.21 -5.10
N MET A 42 -1.35 -18.89 -5.99
CA MET A 42 -1.96 -19.77 -6.98
C MET A 42 -2.20 -21.17 -6.44
N HIS A 43 -3.39 -21.69 -6.75
CA HIS A 43 -3.76 -23.04 -6.39
C HIS A 43 -3.02 -24.02 -7.30
N ASN A 44 -2.12 -24.81 -6.72
CA ASN A 44 -1.54 -25.97 -7.39
C ASN A 44 -2.44 -27.20 -7.13
N PRO A 45 -3.12 -27.78 -8.13
CA PRO A 45 -4.01 -28.92 -7.91
C PRO A 45 -3.26 -30.25 -7.72
N TRP A 46 -1.96 -30.29 -8.05
CA TRP A 46 -1.15 -31.51 -7.95
C TRP A 46 -0.34 -31.55 -6.66
N MET A 47 -0.26 -32.73 -6.05
CA MET A 47 0.57 -32.96 -4.85
C MET A 47 2.01 -33.36 -5.19
N ASN A 48 2.25 -33.79 -6.43
CA ASN A 48 3.52 -34.34 -6.91
C ASN A 48 4.19 -33.46 -8.00
N ARG A 49 3.72 -32.23 -8.23
CA ARG A 49 4.34 -31.28 -9.16
C ARG A 49 4.79 -30.02 -8.43
N VAL A 50 6.08 -29.71 -8.50
CA VAL A 50 6.74 -28.57 -7.85
C VAL A 50 7.52 -27.81 -8.93
N PRO A 51 7.44 -26.46 -9.00
CA PRO A 51 6.71 -25.57 -8.09
C PRO A 51 5.19 -25.48 -8.37
N GLY A 52 4.72 -26.07 -9.47
CA GLY A 52 3.31 -26.27 -9.78
C GLY A 52 2.69 -25.16 -10.63
N MET A 53 1.37 -25.00 -10.50
CA MET A 53 0.60 -23.99 -11.22
C MET A 53 1.00 -22.57 -10.80
N THR A 54 0.97 -21.64 -11.75
CA THR A 54 1.17 -20.20 -11.53
C THR A 54 0.14 -19.40 -12.33
N LEU A 55 0.15 -18.07 -12.22
CA LEU A 55 -0.64 -17.20 -13.09
C LEU A 55 0.17 -16.86 -14.35
N ASP A 56 0.44 -17.84 -15.20
CA ASP A 56 1.14 -17.69 -16.49
C ASP A 56 2.34 -16.72 -16.47
N GLY A 57 3.28 -16.92 -15.53
CA GLY A 57 4.48 -16.07 -15.43
C GLY A 57 4.35 -14.83 -14.54
N ILE A 58 3.11 -14.45 -14.16
CA ILE A 58 2.81 -13.30 -13.31
C ILE A 58 2.89 -13.71 -11.84
N GLY A 59 3.70 -12.98 -11.07
CA GLY A 59 3.91 -13.22 -9.65
C GLY A 59 3.25 -12.19 -8.74
N LEU A 60 3.65 -12.16 -7.47
CA LEU A 60 4.62 -13.00 -6.77
C LEU A 60 4.15 -14.46 -6.67
N TYR A 61 5.06 -15.42 -6.76
CA TYR A 61 4.77 -16.84 -6.51
C TYR A 61 4.69 -17.15 -5.02
N PHE A 62 3.70 -16.57 -4.33
CA PHE A 62 3.49 -16.75 -2.89
C PHE A 62 2.58 -17.95 -2.61
N GLN A 63 3.11 -19.17 -2.76
CA GLN A 63 2.33 -20.40 -2.64
C GLN A 63 3.07 -21.53 -1.94
N ARG A 64 2.31 -22.55 -1.50
CA ARG A 64 2.79 -23.64 -0.63
C ARG A 64 4.05 -24.39 -1.09
N ASN A 65 4.32 -24.37 -2.39
CA ASN A 65 5.42 -25.09 -3.02
C ASN A 65 6.71 -24.26 -3.16
N GLN A 66 6.74 -23.02 -2.64
CA GLN A 66 7.98 -22.24 -2.56
C GLN A 66 9.03 -22.89 -1.66
N THR A 67 10.29 -22.76 -2.05
CA THR A 67 11.44 -23.28 -1.27
C THR A 67 11.48 -22.70 0.14
N TRP A 68 11.06 -21.44 0.28
CA TRP A 68 11.01 -20.71 1.53
C TRP A 68 9.61 -20.67 2.18
N TRP A 69 8.63 -21.46 1.73
CA TRP A 69 7.24 -21.37 2.23
C TRP A 69 7.14 -21.50 3.76
N LYS A 70 7.78 -22.52 4.34
CA LYS A 70 7.76 -22.77 5.79
C LYS A 70 8.44 -21.65 6.60
N PRO A 71 9.70 -21.27 6.33
CA PRO A 71 10.32 -20.13 7.02
C PRO A 71 9.64 -18.79 6.69
N GLY A 72 8.94 -18.69 5.56
CA GLY A 72 8.15 -17.53 5.13
C GLY A 72 7.05 -17.10 6.12
N ARG A 73 6.67 -17.96 7.08
CA ARG A 73 5.84 -17.57 8.22
C ARG A 73 6.40 -16.34 8.95
N ALA A 74 7.72 -16.19 9.05
CA ALA A 74 8.36 -15.05 9.70
C ALA A 74 8.01 -13.71 9.01
N TRP A 75 7.93 -13.72 7.67
CA TRP A 75 7.53 -12.55 6.88
C TRP A 75 6.07 -12.16 7.13
N VAL A 76 5.17 -13.15 7.17
CA VAL A 76 3.76 -12.92 7.50
C VAL A 76 3.60 -12.40 8.93
N ALA A 77 4.35 -12.93 9.90
CA ALA A 77 4.34 -12.46 11.29
C ALA A 77 4.88 -11.02 11.43
N TYR A 78 5.89 -10.65 10.64
CA TYR A 78 6.33 -9.26 10.53
C TYR A 78 5.19 -8.36 10.02
N ALA A 79 4.57 -8.72 8.90
CA ALA A 79 3.45 -7.96 8.33
C ALA A 79 2.29 -7.82 9.34
N GLN A 80 1.95 -8.88 10.07
CA GLN A 80 0.91 -8.84 11.11
C GLN A 80 1.22 -7.81 12.21
N ARG A 81 2.46 -7.77 12.72
CA ARG A 81 2.87 -6.83 13.77
C ARG A 81 2.86 -5.38 13.27
N CYS A 82 3.43 -5.12 12.10
CA CYS A 82 3.42 -3.78 11.50
C CYS A 82 1.99 -3.29 11.29
N GLN A 83 1.15 -4.14 10.69
CA GLN A 83 -0.25 -3.78 10.45
C GLN A 83 -1.04 -3.59 11.73
N ALA A 84 -0.75 -4.32 12.81
CA ALA A 84 -1.41 -4.10 14.09
C ALA A 84 -1.15 -2.69 14.64
N LEU A 85 0.06 -2.14 14.45
CA LEU A 85 0.40 -0.77 14.86
C LEU A 85 -0.11 0.29 13.88
N LEU A 86 0.06 0.09 12.57
CA LEU A 86 -0.38 1.02 11.51
C LEU A 86 -1.92 1.13 11.41
N GLN A 87 -2.63 0.28 12.13
CA GLN A 87 -4.08 0.28 12.26
C GLN A 87 -4.58 0.98 13.53
N GLN A 88 -3.68 1.31 14.45
CA GLN A 88 -4.03 2.03 15.68
C GLN A 88 -4.14 3.52 15.42
N GLY A 89 -5.08 4.16 16.10
CA GLY A 89 -5.26 5.61 16.04
C GLY A 89 -5.70 6.10 14.66
N ARG A 90 -5.18 7.26 14.28
CA ARG A 90 -5.48 7.95 13.03
C ARG A 90 -4.18 8.43 12.39
N PRO A 91 -4.05 8.34 11.05
CA PRO A 91 -2.90 8.91 10.37
C PRO A 91 -2.85 10.43 10.58
N VAL A 92 -1.64 10.98 10.64
CA VAL A 92 -1.39 12.42 10.80
C VAL A 92 -0.74 12.90 9.51
N VAL A 93 -1.36 13.88 8.87
CA VAL A 93 -0.92 14.50 7.62
C VAL A 93 -1.29 15.98 7.69
N ASP A 94 -0.30 16.86 7.68
CA ASP A 94 -0.54 18.30 7.89
C ASP A 94 -0.91 19.06 6.60
N VAL A 95 -0.68 18.47 5.43
CA VAL A 95 -0.91 19.12 4.13
C VAL A 95 -2.01 18.42 3.33
N ALA A 96 -3.01 19.19 2.91
CA ALA A 96 -4.04 18.77 1.96
C ALA A 96 -3.86 19.48 0.61
N VAL A 97 -3.77 18.70 -0.48
CA VAL A 97 -3.56 19.23 -1.84
C VAL A 97 -4.84 19.10 -2.66
N PHE A 98 -5.44 20.24 -3.03
CA PHE A 98 -6.68 20.24 -3.79
C PHE A 98 -6.51 19.69 -5.21
N THR A 99 -7.38 18.76 -5.63
CA THR A 99 -7.26 18.08 -6.94
C THR A 99 -7.77 18.89 -8.13
N GLY A 100 -8.29 20.11 -7.91
CA GLY A 100 -8.93 20.92 -8.94
C GLY A 100 -10.34 20.46 -9.31
N GLU A 101 -10.93 21.09 -10.32
CA GLU A 101 -12.31 20.86 -10.76
C GLU A 101 -12.44 20.14 -12.11
N GLU A 102 -11.34 20.00 -12.86
CA GLU A 102 -11.29 19.37 -14.17
C GLU A 102 -11.73 17.88 -14.17
N VAL A 103 -12.13 17.39 -15.35
CA VAL A 103 -12.60 16.01 -15.55
C VAL A 103 -11.88 15.37 -16.75
N PRO A 104 -11.21 14.22 -16.59
CA PRO A 104 -11.07 13.41 -15.38
C PRO A 104 -10.02 13.97 -14.40
N ARG A 105 -10.15 13.65 -13.11
CA ARG A 105 -9.17 14.00 -12.05
C ARG A 105 -8.93 12.85 -11.08
N ARG A 106 -7.78 12.89 -10.42
CA ARG A 106 -7.30 11.88 -9.46
C ARG A 106 -6.35 12.51 -8.43
N ALA A 107 -5.84 11.71 -7.51
CA ALA A 107 -4.78 12.13 -6.58
C ALA A 107 -3.56 12.67 -7.34
N VAL A 108 -3.00 13.77 -6.85
CA VAL A 108 -1.81 14.43 -7.40
C VAL A 108 -0.60 13.61 -7.01
N LEU A 109 0.32 13.35 -7.96
CA LEU A 109 1.56 12.63 -7.69
C LEU A 109 2.65 13.59 -7.16
N PRO A 110 3.58 13.12 -6.31
CA PRO A 110 4.62 13.99 -5.72
C PRO A 110 5.47 14.72 -6.76
N GLU A 111 5.74 14.09 -7.90
CA GLU A 111 6.48 14.69 -9.03
C GLU A 111 5.82 15.97 -9.59
N ARG A 112 4.50 16.11 -9.45
CA ARG A 112 3.75 17.30 -9.88
C ARG A 112 3.81 18.44 -8.86
N LEU A 113 4.33 18.16 -7.67
CA LEU A 113 4.55 19.10 -6.58
C LEU A 113 6.04 19.39 -6.36
N ALA A 114 6.92 19.02 -7.31
CA ALA A 114 8.36 19.18 -7.18
C ALA A 114 8.82 20.63 -6.95
N ALA A 115 8.02 21.63 -7.35
CA ALA A 115 8.25 23.04 -7.05
C ALA A 115 8.05 23.39 -5.55
N PHE A 116 7.48 22.48 -4.76
CA PHE A 116 7.14 22.62 -3.34
C PHE A 116 7.72 21.45 -2.53
N PRO A 117 9.06 21.32 -2.42
CA PRO A 117 9.71 20.12 -1.88
C PRO A 117 9.29 19.80 -0.43
N GLY A 118 9.05 20.82 0.41
CA GLY A 118 8.62 20.60 1.80
C GLY A 118 7.30 19.82 1.92
N ILE A 119 6.37 20.01 0.99
CA ILE A 119 5.09 19.26 0.98
C ILE A 119 5.32 17.76 0.71
N VAL A 120 6.31 17.43 -0.12
CA VAL A 120 6.60 16.04 -0.47
C VAL A 120 7.31 15.33 0.67
N GLU A 121 8.18 16.03 1.41
CA GLU A 121 8.92 15.50 2.55
C GLU A 121 8.01 15.27 3.76
N ASP A 122 7.11 16.20 4.07
CA ASP A 122 6.18 16.12 5.20
C ASP A 122 5.03 15.13 4.95
N GLY A 123 4.76 14.80 3.68
CA GLY A 123 3.63 13.98 3.28
C GLY A 123 2.34 14.79 3.13
N TYR A 124 1.46 14.35 2.23
CA TYR A 124 0.21 15.04 1.92
C TYR A 124 -0.89 14.08 1.49
N ASP A 125 -2.13 14.51 1.69
CA ASP A 125 -3.31 13.86 1.12
C ASP A 125 -3.87 14.69 -0.04
N SER A 126 -4.23 14.02 -1.13
CA SER A 126 -4.98 14.66 -2.19
C SER A 126 -6.45 14.83 -1.78
N PHE A 127 -6.96 16.04 -1.94
CA PHE A 127 -8.24 16.46 -1.39
C PHE A 127 -9.18 16.94 -2.50
N ASN A 128 -10.36 16.33 -2.60
CA ASN A 128 -11.28 16.59 -3.72
C ASN A 128 -12.38 17.62 -3.34
N ARG A 129 -13.10 18.11 -4.36
CA ARG A 129 -14.21 19.06 -4.20
C ARG A 129 -15.34 18.53 -3.33
N ASP A 130 -15.61 17.24 -3.37
CA ASP A 130 -16.67 16.61 -2.58
C ASP A 130 -16.37 16.70 -1.07
N ALA A 131 -15.18 16.27 -0.67
CA ALA A 131 -14.73 16.34 0.71
C ALA A 131 -14.65 17.80 1.20
N LEU A 132 -14.17 18.72 0.35
CA LEU A 132 -14.14 20.16 0.67
C LEU A 132 -15.53 20.72 0.96
N LEU A 133 -16.52 20.43 0.12
CA LEU A 133 -17.83 21.07 0.23
C LEU A 133 -18.79 20.37 1.20
N ARG A 134 -18.63 19.07 1.41
CA ARG A 134 -19.60 18.27 2.18
C ARG A 134 -19.10 17.82 3.53
N LEU A 135 -17.78 17.69 3.71
CA LEU A 135 -17.20 17.05 4.89
C LEU A 135 -16.30 17.97 5.70
N ALA A 136 -15.65 18.95 5.05
CA ALA A 136 -14.71 19.85 5.71
C ALA A 136 -15.40 20.76 6.73
N SER A 137 -14.77 20.90 7.89
CA SER A 137 -15.09 21.94 8.87
C SER A 137 -13.80 22.57 9.38
N VAL A 138 -13.85 23.85 9.76
CA VAL A 138 -12.68 24.51 10.34
C VAL A 138 -12.79 24.50 11.86
N ARG A 139 -11.77 23.98 12.54
CA ARG A 139 -11.67 23.98 14.00
C ARG A 139 -10.24 24.29 14.41
N ASN A 140 -10.07 25.22 15.34
CA ASN A 140 -8.74 25.65 15.83
C ASN A 140 -7.75 26.00 14.70
N GLY A 141 -8.24 26.62 13.62
CA GLY A 141 -7.42 27.00 12.46
C GLY A 141 -7.02 25.84 11.53
N ARG A 142 -7.53 24.62 11.77
CA ARG A 142 -7.27 23.42 10.96
C ARG A 142 -8.51 22.96 10.20
N ILE A 143 -8.32 22.28 9.08
CA ILE A 143 -9.40 21.65 8.31
C ILE A 143 -9.60 20.23 8.85
N GLU A 144 -10.73 20.00 9.50
CA GLU A 144 -11.09 18.68 10.02
C GLU A 144 -12.09 17.96 9.10
N LEU A 145 -11.91 16.65 8.94
CA LEU A 145 -12.86 15.75 8.28
C LEU A 145 -13.39 14.69 9.26
N PRO A 146 -14.64 14.19 9.06
CA PRO A 146 -15.11 12.99 9.74
C PRO A 146 -14.13 11.83 9.55
N GLY A 147 -13.78 11.16 10.65
CA GLY A 147 -12.72 10.13 10.65
C GLY A 147 -11.38 10.64 11.20
N GLY A 148 -11.23 11.96 11.33
CA GLY A 148 -10.22 12.62 12.15
C GLY A 148 -8.92 12.99 11.44
N ALA A 149 -8.95 13.18 10.12
CA ALA A 149 -7.95 14.01 9.45
C ALA A 149 -8.11 15.46 9.93
N SER A 150 -6.99 16.15 10.18
CA SER A 150 -6.94 17.51 10.74
C SER A 150 -5.67 18.24 10.36
#